data_AF-A0A920Q286-F1
#
_entry.id   AF-A0A920Q286-F1
#
_cell.length_a   1.000
_cell.length_b   1.000
_cell.length_c   1.000
_cell.angle_alpha   90.00
_cell.angle_beta   90.00
_cell.angle_gamma   90.00
#
_symmetry.space_group_name_H-M   'P 1'
#
loop_
_entity.id
_entity.type
_entity.pdbx_description
1 polymer ?
#
loop_
_entity_poly.entity_id
_entity_poly.type
_entity_poly.pdbx_seq_one_letter_code
_entity_poly.pdbx_strand_id
1 'polypeptide(L)'
;MITLTDGATTKVGQLIASESEEGLALRVAVRPGGCSGFSYEMYFDTERAADDLEEAFGEVRVVVDPSRLNCLKVRPWTIRTA
;
A
#
# COMPACT_ATOMS: atom_id res chain seq x y z
N MET A 1 -11.83 -0.69 0.69
CA MET A 1 -11.59 -0.02 -0.60
C MET A 1 -10.39 0.87 -0.39
N ILE A 2 -9.27 0.52 -1.02
CA ILE A 2 -8.04 1.31 -0.97
C ILE A 2 -8.09 2.23 -2.18
N THR A 3 -7.84 3.52 -2.00
CA THR A 3 -7.83 4.47 -3.12
C THR A 3 -6.42 5.00 -3.29
N LEU A 4 -5.76 4.61 -4.37
CA LEU A 4 -4.51 5.22 -4.79
C LEU A 4 -4.82 6.50 -5.59
N THR A 5 -4.12 7.59 -5.29
CA THR A 5 -4.23 8.81 -6.10
C THR A 5 -3.38 8.66 -7.38
N ASP A 6 -3.73 9.41 -8.42
CA ASP A 6 -3.03 9.38 -9.70
C ASP A 6 -1.53 9.71 -9.56
N GLY A 7 -1.20 10.71 -8.72
CA GLY A 7 0.18 11.06 -8.41
C GLY A 7 0.95 9.96 -7.67
N ALA A 8 0.30 9.22 -6.77
CA ALA A 8 0.90 8.08 -6.10
C ALA A 8 1.15 6.93 -7.08
N THR A 9 0.21 6.66 -7.99
CA THR A 9 0.34 5.63 -9.04
C THR A 9 1.52 5.94 -9.95
N THR A 10 1.66 7.20 -10.38
CA THR A 10 2.77 7.65 -11.23
C THR A 10 4.12 7.48 -10.52
N LYS A 11 4.21 7.90 -9.24
CA LYS A 11 5.46 7.79 -8.49
C LYS A 11 5.86 6.34 -8.23
N VAL A 12 4.88 5.50 -7.90
CA VAL A 12 5.10 4.07 -7.68
C VAL A 12 5.49 3.37 -8.98
N GLY A 13 4.83 3.68 -10.10
CA GLY A 13 5.21 3.18 -11.42
C GLY A 13 6.64 3.57 -11.79
N GLN A 14 7.06 4.80 -11.52
CA GLN A 14 8.45 5.23 -11.73
C GLN A 14 9.46 4.48 -10.84
N LEU A 15 9.09 4.17 -9.59
CA LEU A 15 9.93 3.40 -8.68
C LEU A 15 10.06 1.95 -9.17
N ILE A 16 8.94 1.32 -9.52
CA ILE A 16 8.94 -0.04 -10.09
C ILE A 16 9.70 -0.08 -11.41
N ALA A 17 9.58 0.93 -12.28
CA ALA A 17 10.35 1.01 -13.51
C ALA A 17 11.85 1.28 -13.28
N SER A 18 12.22 1.85 -12.13
CA SER A 18 13.62 2.04 -11.73
C SER A 18 14.21 0.77 -11.11
N GLU A 19 13.39 -0.04 -10.45
CA GLU A 19 13.75 -1.37 -9.98
C GLU A 19 13.74 -2.33 -11.18
N SER A 20 14.87 -2.95 -11.53
CA SER A 20 14.93 -3.92 -12.64
C SER A 20 14.37 -5.30 -12.25
N GLU A 21 13.31 -5.33 -11.45
CA GLU A 21 12.73 -6.56 -10.91
C GLU A 21 11.25 -6.68 -11.29
N GLU A 22 10.94 -7.72 -12.08
CA GLU A 22 9.61 -7.96 -12.59
C GLU A 22 8.74 -8.65 -11.53
N GLY A 23 7.54 -8.12 -11.27
CA GLY A 23 6.58 -8.73 -10.33
C GLY A 23 6.51 -8.09 -8.94
N LEU A 24 7.24 -7.00 -8.72
CA LEU A 24 7.14 -6.19 -7.50
C LEU A 24 5.71 -5.71 -7.25
N ALA A 25 5.27 -5.85 -6.01
CA ALA A 25 4.00 -5.38 -5.51
C ALA A 25 4.23 -4.40 -4.38
N LEU A 26 3.46 -3.31 -4.37
CA LEU A 26 3.48 -2.35 -3.27
C LEU A 26 2.73 -2.93 -2.08
N ARG A 27 3.46 -3.36 -1.06
CA ARG A 27 2.89 -3.85 0.19
C ARG A 27 2.70 -2.72 1.19
N VAL A 28 1.51 -2.64 1.79
CA VAL A 28 1.20 -1.66 2.84
C VAL A 28 1.15 -2.36 4.20
N ALA A 29 2.02 -1.96 5.12
CA ALA A 29 2.06 -2.45 6.49
C ALA A 29 1.72 -1.33 7.48
N VAL A 30 0.90 -1.64 8.48
CA VAL A 30 0.65 -0.74 9.60
C VAL A 30 1.71 -1.01 10.68
N ARG A 31 2.39 0.05 11.12
CA ARG A 31 3.28 0.06 12.28
C ARG A 31 2.62 0.86 13.41
N PRO A 32 2.64 0.36 14.66
CA PRO A 32 2.19 1.13 15.79
C PRO A 32 3.14 2.32 16.01
N GLY A 33 2.73 3.49 15.53
CA GLY A 33 3.50 4.73 15.63
C GLY A 33 3.14 5.50 16.90
N GLY A 34 3.79 5.18 18.02
CA GLY A 34 3.81 6.00 19.24
C GLY A 34 2.46 6.58 19.72
N CYS A 35 2.52 7.67 20.49
CA CYS A 35 1.37 8.29 21.17
C CYS A 35 0.34 8.96 20.23
N SER A 36 0.58 8.99 18.92
CA SER A 36 -0.18 9.81 17.96
C SER A 36 -0.90 9.03 16.86
N GLY A 37 -0.91 7.70 16.94
CA GLY A 37 -1.69 6.85 16.04
C GLY A 37 -0.90 6.41 14.82
N PHE A 38 -0.80 5.07 14.68
CA PHE A 38 -0.49 4.26 13.50
C PHE A 38 0.25 4.94 12.33
N SER A 39 1.48 4.51 12.07
CA SER A 39 2.22 4.83 10.84
C SER A 39 1.97 3.76 9.79
N TYR A 40 1.87 4.16 8.52
CA TYR A 40 1.77 3.23 7.40
C TYR A 40 3.12 3.20 6.69
N GLU A 41 3.72 2.02 6.61
CA GLU A 41 4.91 1.76 5.82
C GLU A 41 4.50 1.11 4.51
N MET A 42 5.14 1.55 3.42
CA MET A 42 4.94 1.02 2.08
C MET A 42 6.28 0.53 1.57
N TYR A 43 6.34 -0.71 1.11
CA TYR A 43 7.55 -1.32 0.58
C TYR A 43 7.22 -2.19 -0.62
N PHE A 44 8.21 -2.42 -1.48
CA PHE A 44 8.05 -3.32 -2.61
C PHE A 44 8.44 -4.73 -2.19
N ASP A 45 7.59 -5.69 -2.53
CA ASP A 45 7.79 -7.10 -2.23
C ASP A 45 7.26 -7.93 -3.41
N THR A 46 7.91 -9.06 -3.68
CA THR A 46 7.45 -10.04 -4.67
C THR A 46 6.60 -11.13 -4.01
N GLU A 47 6.71 -11.30 -2.69
CA GLU A 47 5.94 -12.27 -1.93
C GLU A 47 4.49 -11.82 -1.71
N ARG A 48 3.56 -12.75 -1.97
CA ARG A 48 2.12 -12.56 -1.83
C ARG A 48 1.55 -13.67 -0.97
N ALA A 49 0.89 -13.35 0.13
CA ALA A 49 0.15 -14.33 0.90
C ALA A 49 -1.26 -14.53 0.32
N ALA A 50 -1.82 -15.74 0.47
CA ALA A 50 -3.16 -16.05 0.01
C ALA A 50 -4.27 -15.25 0.72
N ASP A 51 -3.97 -14.69 1.89
CA ASP A 51 -4.90 -13.87 2.69
C ASP A 51 -4.74 -12.36 2.40
N ASP A 52 -3.73 -11.96 1.61
CA ASP A 52 -3.54 -10.55 1.29
C ASP A 52 -4.59 -10.06 0.27
N LEU A 53 -5.05 -8.82 0.45
CA LEU A 53 -5.88 -8.12 -0.53
C LEU A 53 -4.98 -7.52 -1.62
N GLU A 54 -5.04 -8.07 -2.82
CA GLU A 54 -4.41 -7.48 -4.02
C GLU A 54 -5.41 -6.59 -4.77
N GLU A 55 -5.04 -5.33 -4.99
CA GLU A 55 -5.72 -4.42 -5.91
C GLU A 55 -4.74 -3.93 -6.99
N ALA A 56 -5.17 -4.02 -8.25
CA ALA A 56 -4.37 -3.57 -9.39
C ALA A 56 -4.73 -2.12 -9.75
N PHE A 57 -3.72 -1.25 -9.76
CA PHE A 57 -3.81 0.15 -10.16
C PHE A 57 -2.96 0.36 -11.42
N GLY A 58 -3.51 -0.05 -12.57
CA GLY A 58 -2.78 -0.02 -13.84
C GLY A 58 -1.64 -1.02 -13.86
N GLU A 59 -0.40 -0.53 -13.99
CA GLU A 59 0.82 -1.34 -13.98
C GLU A 59 1.33 -1.64 -12.55
N VAL A 60 0.77 -0.97 -11.54
CA VAL A 60 1.13 -1.15 -10.14
C VAL A 60 0.19 -2.14 -9.48
N ARG A 61 0.72 -3.16 -8.81
CA ARG A 61 -0.08 -4.02 -7.93
C ARG A 61 0.13 -3.61 -6.48
N VAL A 62 -0.96 -3.39 -5.76
CA VAL A 62 -0.94 -3.02 -4.35
C VAL A 62 -1.47 -4.19 -3.54
N VAL A 63 -0.72 -4.60 -2.52
CA VAL A 63 -1.02 -5.74 -1.66
C VAL A 63 -1.17 -5.24 -0.23
N VAL A 64 -2.29 -5.56 0.41
CA VAL A 64 -2.58 -5.12 1.77
C VAL A 64 -3.05 -6.28 2.62
N ASP A 65 -2.41 -6.44 3.77
CA ASP A 65 -2.77 -7.44 4.76
C ASP A 65 -4.06 -7.02 5.49
N PRO A 66 -5.20 -7.73 5.30
CA PRO A 66 -6.47 -7.40 5.94
C PRO A 66 -6.47 -7.68 7.44
N SER A 67 -5.59 -8.56 7.93
CA SER A 67 -5.46 -8.86 9.36
C SER A 67 -5.02 -7.62 10.15
N ARG A 68 -4.26 -6.70 9.52
CA ARG A 68 -3.88 -5.40 10.09
C ARG A 68 -4.92 -4.30 9.86
N LEU A 69 -5.91 -4.48 8.99
CA LEU A 69 -7.02 -3.52 8.79
C LEU A 69 -8.01 -3.46 9.96
N ASN A 70 -8.00 -4.43 10.88
CA ASN A 70 -8.92 -4.44 12.01
C ASN A 70 -8.67 -3.28 13.01
N CYS A 71 -7.47 -2.67 13.02
CA CYS A 71 -7.23 -1.45 13.79
C CYS A 71 -7.76 -0.17 13.12
N LEU A 72 -8.24 -0.27 11.87
CA LEU A 72 -8.70 0.84 11.02
C LEU A 72 -10.22 0.79 10.77
N LYS A 73 -11.03 0.39 11.76
CA LYS A 73 -12.49 0.31 11.61
C LYS A 73 -13.24 1.59 12.03
N VAL A 74 -12.56 2.73 12.06
CA VAL A 74 -13.16 4.03 12.35
C VAL A 74 -12.77 5.06 11.29
N ARG A 75 -13.73 5.34 10.40
CA ARG A 75 -13.86 6.50 9.47
C ARG A 75 -13.34 6.31 8.03
N PRO A 76 -14.03 6.86 7.01
CA PRO A 76 -13.63 6.79 5.60
C PRO A 76 -12.35 7.63 5.34
N TRP A 77 -11.32 6.99 4.79
CA TRP A 77 -10.00 7.59 4.55
C TRP A 77 -9.90 8.21 3.15
N THR A 78 -9.67 9.51 3.08
CA THR A 78 -9.16 10.21 1.89
C THR A 78 -7.71 10.60 2.17
N ILE A 79 -6.76 9.98 1.47
CA ILE A 79 -5.35 10.39 1.54
C ILE A 79 -5.24 11.74 0.82
N ARG A 80 -5.07 12.83 1.58
CA ARG A 80 -4.85 14.19 1.05
C ARG A 80 -3.42 14.58 1.40
N THR A 81 -2.61 14.86 0.39
CA THR A 81 -1.29 15.45 0.57
C THR A 81 -1.42 16.81 1.26
N ALA A 82 -0.60 17.03 2.29
CA ALA A 82 -0.29 18.36 2.78
C ALA A 82 0.61 19.09 1.78
#